data_AF-A0A7M7JIG1-F1
#
_entry.id   AF-A0A7M7JIG1-F1
#
_cell.length_a   1.000
_cell.length_b   1.000
_cell.length_c   1.000
_cell.angle_alpha   90.00
_cell.angle_beta   90.00
_cell.angle_gamma   90.00
#
_symmetry.space_group_name_H-M   'P 1'
#
loop_
_entity.id
_entity.type
_entity.pdbx_description
1 polymer ?
#
loop_
_entity_poly.entity_id
_entity_poly.type
_entity_poly.pdbx_seq_one_letter_code
_entity_poly.pdbx_strand_id
1 'polypeptide(L)'
;MRWFLLFTLAIAGVTSQSGRICEPIEIEYCRGIGYNVTGMPNFFGHEAQEEARQNYMTFSPLIKYGCSSQLVFFLCSVYVPMCTDKVPNPIGPCRPLCESVRRSCAPTLQDFGFNWPEQLNCTNFPPENDGDQMCMEGPAPDTAVDPPTPPPPRKTPKRPNSVRQKSTHYWNKHSNQCSRFRQGDRSYVFVNATERCGQLCDSDLLFSAKNKRFADIWMAVWTVACFMTSAFTILLFFMDRSQFEIPDRAVVYLCVCYCAQSVGYFIRLLLGRGVASCFQVGAVSVLVHQGLQSYYCSSVFAFLYYFNNAASMWWVVVTITWFMCVPLNYPPQQVQRRMVSLHCAAWIIPGFMMTAILVMRAVDAEELTGVCYVGNQNRDTLLAFVILPQLSCLILGCAFLICGGVTLYRRWQSETPAKSYSSWYNPESRTWIFALLYVIPASCVLGVNLYEYIYRDSWILNQNGPISRPHVECFVFKMFMSVVVGITAGLWTWCSKAPMHDQSVSKTGAPPLLVTTPFQHQPIMVQNQYFVPEHLLHQMQQQQQHQQHQYHQRHTVL
;
A
#
# COMPACT_ATOMS: atom_id res chain seq x y z
N MET A 1 -9.50 25.25 14.78
CA MET A 1 -8.13 25.64 14.37
C MET A 1 -7.10 25.67 15.51
N ARG A 2 -7.37 25.07 16.69
CA ARG A 2 -6.42 24.95 17.81
C ARG A 2 -5.78 23.56 17.98
N TRP A 3 -6.25 22.55 17.23
CA TRP A 3 -5.74 21.18 17.28
C TRP A 3 -4.62 20.89 16.26
N PHE A 4 -4.44 21.76 15.26
CA PHE A 4 -3.36 21.63 14.26
C PHE A 4 -1.99 22.12 14.78
N LEU A 5 -1.97 22.98 15.80
CA LEU A 5 -0.74 23.53 16.39
C LEU A 5 -0.09 22.62 17.45
N LEU A 6 -0.84 21.67 18.01
CA LEU A 6 -0.30 20.68 18.95
C LEU A 6 0.35 19.48 18.24
N PHE A 7 0.00 19.23 16.98
CA PHE A 7 0.64 18.17 16.19
C PHE A 7 1.95 18.64 15.53
N THR A 8 2.14 19.95 15.34
CA THR A 8 3.36 20.54 14.77
C THR A 8 4.45 20.85 15.80
N LEU A 9 4.12 20.87 17.10
CA LEU A 9 5.09 21.08 18.19
C LEU A 9 5.76 19.78 18.70
N ALA A 10 5.42 18.62 18.12
CA ALA A 10 6.08 17.35 18.43
C ALA A 10 7.23 16.98 17.47
N ILE A 11 7.58 17.85 16.51
CA ILE A 11 8.64 17.60 15.50
C ILE A 11 9.81 18.61 15.61
N ALA A 12 9.78 19.56 16.54
CA ALA A 12 10.86 20.54 16.73
C ALA A 12 11.46 20.44 18.14
N GLY A 13 12.59 19.75 18.25
CA GLY A 13 13.35 19.50 19.47
C GLY A 13 13.56 17.99 19.60
N VAL A 14 14.64 17.44 19.05
CA VAL A 14 15.97 17.51 19.66
C VAL A 14 17.05 17.58 18.57
N THR A 15 17.61 18.76 18.29
CA THR A 15 19.01 18.84 17.87
C THR A 15 19.85 18.86 19.15
N SER A 16 20.08 17.69 19.71
CA SER A 16 21.15 17.51 20.69
C SER A 16 22.42 17.33 19.87
N GLN A 17 23.34 18.30 19.91
CA GLN A 17 24.75 18.00 19.71
C GLN A 17 25.17 17.08 20.87
N SER A 18 24.84 15.81 20.75
CA SER A 18 25.44 14.78 21.58
C SER A 18 26.78 14.45 20.94
N GLY A 19 27.86 14.51 21.72
CA GLY A 19 29.11 13.88 21.32
C GLY A 19 28.82 12.45 20.87
N ARG A 20 29.33 12.07 19.69
CA ARG A 20 29.15 10.73 19.15
C ARG A 20 29.82 9.73 20.11
N ILE A 21 29.07 8.74 20.56
CA ILE A 21 29.56 7.71 21.48
C ILE A 21 30.17 6.59 20.66
N CYS A 22 31.41 6.20 20.94
CA CYS A 22 32.02 5.04 20.31
C CYS A 22 31.33 3.76 20.81
N GLU A 23 30.97 2.88 19.88
CA GLU A 23 30.27 1.62 20.14
C GLU A 23 31.09 0.40 19.66
N PRO A 24 30.94 -0.77 20.30
CA PRO A 24 31.70 -1.97 19.91
C PRO A 24 31.31 -2.47 18.51
N ILE A 25 32.28 -2.97 17.76
CA ILE A 25 32.05 -3.49 16.41
C ILE A 25 31.25 -4.80 16.45
N GLU A 26 30.11 -4.83 15.75
CA GLU A 26 29.22 -5.99 15.65
C GLU A 26 29.54 -6.89 14.45
N ILE A 27 30.18 -6.34 13.41
CA ILE A 27 30.54 -7.09 12.20
C ILE A 27 31.69 -8.05 12.51
N GLU A 28 31.41 -9.36 12.48
CA GLU A 28 32.35 -10.43 12.85
C GLU A 28 33.70 -10.33 12.12
N TYR A 29 33.66 -10.08 10.80
CA TYR A 29 34.87 -9.94 9.97
C TYR A 29 35.73 -8.70 10.29
N CYS A 30 35.16 -7.72 10.98
CA CYS A 30 35.83 -6.46 11.33
C CYS A 30 36.28 -6.41 12.80
N ARG A 31 36.10 -7.50 13.55
CA ARG A 31 36.61 -7.61 14.93
C ARG A 31 38.09 -7.99 14.89
N GLY A 32 38.90 -7.36 15.74
CA GLY A 32 40.31 -7.74 15.90
C GLY A 32 41.22 -7.34 14.73
N ILE A 33 40.80 -6.44 13.85
CA ILE A 33 41.59 -5.96 12.70
C ILE A 33 42.62 -4.87 13.06
N GLY A 34 42.68 -4.47 14.34
CA GLY A 34 43.53 -3.40 14.85
C GLY A 34 42.78 -2.38 15.73
N TYR A 35 41.46 -2.33 15.63
CA TYR A 35 40.57 -1.58 16.52
C TYR A 35 39.25 -2.34 16.70
N ASN A 36 38.53 -2.04 17.79
CA ASN A 36 37.32 -2.78 18.18
C ASN A 36 36.09 -1.90 18.44
N VAL A 37 36.23 -0.58 18.29
CA VAL A 37 35.14 0.39 18.48
C VAL A 37 35.00 1.28 17.26
N THR A 38 33.75 1.55 16.88
CA THR A 38 33.35 2.35 15.73
C THR A 38 32.45 3.50 16.16
N GLY A 39 32.30 4.50 15.30
CA GLY A 39 31.41 5.63 15.52
C GLY A 39 30.47 5.77 14.35
N MET A 40 29.17 5.92 14.63
CA MET A 40 28.13 6.12 13.62
C MET A 40 27.66 7.59 13.61
N PRO A 41 27.21 8.13 12.46
CA PRO A 41 27.13 7.48 11.16
C PRO A 41 28.51 7.27 10.49
N ASN A 42 28.63 6.24 9.66
CA ASN A 42 29.85 5.96 8.91
C ASN A 42 30.00 6.87 7.66
N PHE A 43 31.04 6.67 6.85
CA PHE A 43 31.30 7.49 5.65
C PHE A 43 30.24 7.39 4.54
N PHE A 44 29.35 6.40 4.61
CA PHE A 44 28.22 6.23 3.70
C PHE A 44 26.89 6.72 4.27
N GLY A 45 26.91 7.31 5.47
CA GLY A 45 25.72 7.84 6.12
C GLY A 45 24.84 6.79 6.78
N HIS A 46 25.28 5.53 6.90
CA HIS A 46 24.54 4.54 7.66
C HIS A 46 24.56 4.93 9.13
N GLU A 47 23.39 5.00 9.77
CA GLU A 47 23.27 5.39 11.18
C GLU A 47 23.45 4.20 12.14
N ALA A 48 23.28 2.96 11.65
CA ALA A 48 23.39 1.75 12.44
C ALA A 48 24.37 0.73 11.81
N GLN A 49 25.12 0.02 12.65
CA GLN A 49 26.07 -1.01 12.19
C GLN A 49 25.40 -2.15 11.41
N GLU A 50 24.14 -2.47 11.71
CA GLU A 50 23.38 -3.51 10.98
C GLU A 50 23.18 -3.16 9.50
N GLU A 51 22.93 -1.90 9.18
CA GLU A 51 22.83 -1.42 7.79
C GLU A 51 24.21 -1.47 7.10
N ALA A 52 25.25 -1.00 7.80
CA ALA A 52 26.61 -1.10 7.32
C ALA A 52 27.03 -2.57 7.07
N ARG A 53 26.60 -3.50 7.91
CA ARG A 53 26.84 -4.95 7.78
C ARG A 53 26.21 -5.52 6.52
N GLN A 54 24.98 -5.15 6.20
CA GLN A 54 24.29 -5.63 4.99
C GLN A 54 25.04 -5.20 3.72
N ASN A 55 25.47 -3.94 3.67
CA ASN A 55 26.25 -3.42 2.54
C ASN A 55 27.66 -4.00 2.49
N TYR A 56 28.33 -4.18 3.63
CA TYR A 56 29.63 -4.86 3.73
C TYR A 56 29.56 -6.30 3.19
N MET A 57 28.50 -7.05 3.52
CA MET A 57 28.34 -8.45 3.12
C MET A 57 28.23 -8.65 1.60
N THR A 58 27.91 -7.60 0.82
CA THR A 58 27.94 -7.66 -0.65
C THR A 58 29.34 -7.96 -1.20
N PHE A 59 30.39 -7.60 -0.46
CA PHE A 59 31.78 -7.90 -0.80
C PHE A 59 32.23 -9.31 -0.38
N SER A 60 31.37 -10.12 0.25
CA SER A 60 31.72 -11.49 0.69
C SER A 60 32.33 -12.37 -0.42
N PRO A 61 31.85 -12.35 -1.68
CA PRO A 61 32.50 -13.09 -2.76
C PRO A 61 33.94 -12.63 -3.04
N LEU A 62 34.19 -11.31 -2.99
CA LEU A 62 35.50 -10.72 -3.24
C LEU A 62 36.47 -10.99 -2.07
N ILE A 63 35.97 -10.94 -0.84
CA ILE A 63 36.71 -11.32 0.38
C ILE A 63 37.11 -12.79 0.31
N LYS A 64 36.20 -13.69 -0.10
CA LYS A 64 36.49 -15.12 -0.27
C LYS A 64 37.44 -15.42 -1.42
N TYR A 65 37.40 -14.60 -2.48
CA TYR A 65 38.34 -14.72 -3.60
C TYR A 65 39.76 -14.37 -3.17
N GLY A 66 39.92 -13.42 -2.24
CA GLY A 66 41.22 -13.12 -1.64
C GLY A 66 42.17 -12.36 -2.57
N CYS A 67 41.66 -11.42 -3.38
CA CYS A 67 42.46 -10.62 -4.32
C CYS A 67 43.52 -9.73 -3.64
N SER A 68 43.33 -9.35 -2.38
CA SER A 68 44.31 -8.58 -1.60
C SER A 68 44.20 -8.95 -0.12
N SER A 69 45.34 -9.12 0.56
CA SER A 69 45.38 -9.32 2.02
C SER A 69 44.92 -8.08 2.80
N GLN A 70 44.93 -6.91 2.17
CA GLN A 70 44.49 -5.64 2.75
C GLN A 70 42.98 -5.37 2.57
N LEU A 71 42.26 -6.20 1.81
CA LEU A 71 40.86 -5.94 1.43
C LEU A 71 39.92 -5.84 2.64
N VAL A 72 40.03 -6.78 3.59
CA VAL A 72 39.17 -6.81 4.78
C VAL A 72 39.39 -5.57 5.63
N PHE A 73 40.65 -5.21 5.89
CA PHE A 73 41.00 -4.02 6.65
C PHE A 73 40.45 -2.75 5.97
N PHE A 74 40.64 -2.61 4.66
CA PHE A 74 40.11 -1.50 3.89
C PHE A 74 38.58 -1.40 3.99
N LEU A 75 37.85 -2.48 3.73
CA LEU A 75 36.39 -2.44 3.80
C LEU A 75 35.88 -2.10 5.21
N CYS A 76 36.48 -2.68 6.25
CA CYS A 76 36.11 -2.38 7.63
C CYS A 76 36.39 -0.92 7.99
N SER A 77 37.51 -0.35 7.55
CA SER A 77 37.87 1.05 7.80
C SER A 77 36.89 2.07 7.18
N VAL A 78 36.08 1.66 6.20
CA VAL A 78 35.08 2.52 5.56
C VAL A 78 33.67 2.26 6.11
N TYR A 79 33.30 0.99 6.31
CA TYR A 79 31.95 0.61 6.78
C TYR A 79 31.78 0.75 8.29
N VAL A 80 32.83 0.49 9.07
CA VAL A 80 32.87 0.61 10.53
C VAL A 80 34.17 1.32 10.94
N PRO A 81 34.30 2.62 10.66
CA PRO A 81 35.53 3.37 10.85
C PRO A 81 35.94 3.48 12.33
N MET A 82 37.24 3.65 12.58
CA MET A 82 37.76 3.72 13.94
C MET A 82 37.24 4.96 14.68
N CYS A 83 36.81 4.77 15.92
CA CYS A 83 36.35 5.85 16.80
C CYS A 83 37.26 6.00 18.02
N THR A 84 37.51 7.23 18.45
CA THR A 84 38.25 7.54 19.68
C THR A 84 37.74 8.85 20.28
N ASP A 85 37.72 8.95 21.62
CA ASP A 85 37.26 10.15 22.33
C ASP A 85 38.15 11.38 22.09
N LYS A 86 39.34 11.19 21.50
CA LYS A 86 40.29 12.27 21.18
C LYS A 86 39.96 13.00 19.88
N VAL A 87 39.07 12.45 19.05
CA VAL A 87 38.81 12.94 17.69
C VAL A 87 37.30 12.97 17.44
N PRO A 88 36.74 14.11 16.98
CA PRO A 88 35.30 14.25 16.81
C PRO A 88 34.71 13.43 15.65
N ASN A 89 35.52 13.08 14.65
CA ASN A 89 35.11 12.35 13.45
C ASN A 89 35.74 10.96 13.39
N PRO A 90 35.03 9.94 12.90
CA PRO A 90 35.61 8.62 12.67
C PRO A 90 36.78 8.65 11.69
N ILE A 91 37.78 7.83 11.95
CA ILE A 91 39.03 7.75 11.18
C ILE A 91 38.88 6.61 10.15
N GLY A 92 39.10 6.94 8.87
CA GLY A 92 38.98 6.02 7.74
C GLY A 92 40.33 5.60 7.14
N PRO A 93 40.35 4.92 5.98
CA PRO A 93 41.59 4.53 5.31
C PRO A 93 42.29 5.72 4.65
N CYS A 94 43.61 5.65 4.53
CA CYS A 94 44.37 6.52 3.65
C CYS A 94 44.23 6.09 2.18
N ARG A 95 44.41 7.03 1.25
CA ARG A 95 44.33 6.80 -0.20
C ARG A 95 45.27 5.70 -0.71
N PRO A 96 46.54 5.60 -0.27
CA PRO A 96 47.44 4.54 -0.74
C PRO A 96 46.91 3.12 -0.46
N LEU A 97 46.24 2.91 0.67
CA LEU A 97 45.59 1.66 1.03
C LEU A 97 44.44 1.32 0.06
N CYS A 98 43.57 2.30 -0.24
CA CYS A 98 42.50 2.13 -1.23
C CYS A 98 43.07 1.78 -2.60
N GLU A 99 44.09 2.51 -3.06
CA GLU A 99 44.69 2.28 -4.38
C GLU A 99 45.34 0.91 -4.49
N SER A 100 46.02 0.47 -3.43
CA SER A 100 46.61 -0.87 -3.33
C SER A 100 45.53 -1.95 -3.50
N VAL A 101 44.44 -1.87 -2.72
CA VAL A 101 43.33 -2.82 -2.80
C VAL A 101 42.63 -2.77 -4.16
N ARG A 102 42.39 -1.56 -4.69
CA ARG A 102 41.77 -1.37 -6.01
C ARG A 102 42.62 -1.99 -7.11
N ARG A 103 43.95 -1.83 -7.08
CA ARG A 103 44.86 -2.41 -8.08
C ARG A 103 44.76 -3.94 -8.13
N SER A 104 44.67 -4.60 -6.98
CA SER A 104 44.58 -6.07 -6.93
C SER A 104 43.18 -6.62 -7.16
N CYS A 105 42.13 -5.90 -6.74
CA CYS A 105 40.76 -6.42 -6.73
C CYS A 105 39.85 -5.90 -7.85
N ALA A 106 40.17 -4.76 -8.48
CA ALA A 106 39.38 -4.26 -9.60
C ALA A 106 39.39 -5.18 -10.84
N PRO A 107 40.52 -5.83 -11.22
CA PRO A 107 40.50 -6.80 -12.33
C PRO A 107 39.56 -7.98 -12.05
N THR A 108 39.58 -8.52 -10.83
CA THR A 108 38.67 -9.58 -10.42
C THR A 108 37.21 -9.13 -10.52
N LEU A 109 36.87 -7.90 -10.12
CA LEU A 109 35.52 -7.37 -10.29
C LEU A 109 35.11 -7.26 -11.77
N GLN A 110 36.03 -6.85 -12.64
CA GLN A 110 35.79 -6.77 -14.08
C GLN A 110 35.56 -8.15 -14.71
N ASP A 111 36.26 -9.20 -14.27
CA ASP A 111 36.03 -10.58 -14.71
C ASP A 111 34.59 -11.05 -14.41
N PHE A 112 33.99 -10.51 -13.34
CA PHE A 112 32.58 -10.75 -12.99
C PHE A 112 31.60 -9.72 -13.59
N GLY A 113 32.08 -8.80 -14.45
CA GLY A 113 31.26 -7.79 -15.13
C GLY A 113 30.92 -6.55 -14.29
N PHE A 114 31.65 -6.31 -13.20
CA PHE A 114 31.44 -5.17 -12.30
C PHE A 114 32.60 -4.16 -12.38
N ASN A 115 32.26 -2.88 -12.32
CA ASN A 115 33.25 -1.81 -12.16
C ASN A 115 33.56 -1.57 -10.68
N TRP A 116 34.68 -0.92 -10.41
CA TRP A 116 35.01 -0.46 -9.05
C TRP A 116 33.95 0.56 -8.58
N PRO A 117 33.30 0.38 -7.41
CA PRO A 117 32.21 1.25 -6.97
C PRO A 117 32.64 2.71 -6.78
N GLU A 118 31.80 3.65 -7.21
CA GLU A 118 32.05 5.10 -7.04
C GLU A 118 32.16 5.51 -5.57
N GLN A 119 31.43 4.83 -4.68
CA GLN A 119 31.49 5.06 -3.24
C GLN A 119 32.87 4.70 -2.65
N LEU A 120 33.61 3.79 -3.30
CA LEU A 120 34.97 3.39 -2.92
C LEU A 120 36.04 4.08 -3.79
N ASN A 121 35.71 5.16 -4.49
CA ASN A 121 36.67 5.90 -5.28
C ASN A 121 37.79 6.45 -4.38
N CYS A 122 39.04 6.07 -4.67
CA CYS A 122 40.17 6.39 -3.80
C CYS A 122 40.47 7.88 -3.66
N THR A 123 39.96 8.71 -4.57
CA THR A 123 40.03 10.18 -4.46
C THR A 123 39.27 10.73 -3.26
N ASN A 124 38.29 9.99 -2.73
CA ASN A 124 37.50 10.36 -1.56
C ASN A 124 38.28 10.27 -0.24
N PHE A 125 39.46 9.63 -0.23
CA PHE A 125 40.25 9.40 0.99
C PHE A 125 41.48 10.33 1.06
N PRO A 126 41.92 10.74 2.27
CA PRO A 126 43.12 11.57 2.46
C PRO A 126 44.40 10.89 1.96
N PRO A 127 45.37 11.64 1.41
CA PRO A 127 46.60 11.08 0.87
C PRO A 127 47.54 10.51 1.94
N GLU A 128 47.66 11.18 3.08
CA GLU A 128 48.56 10.83 4.17
C GLU A 128 47.97 11.27 5.52
N ASN A 129 48.53 10.76 6.61
CA ASN A 129 48.14 11.12 7.97
C ASN A 129 48.99 12.32 8.43
N ASP A 130 48.45 13.54 8.32
CA ASP A 130 49.19 14.79 8.53
C ASP A 130 48.81 15.55 9.83
N GLY A 131 48.08 14.90 10.74
CA GLY A 131 47.67 15.47 12.03
C GLY A 131 46.39 16.31 11.98
N ASP A 132 46.12 16.99 10.86
CA ASP A 132 44.84 17.68 10.60
C ASP A 132 43.83 16.74 9.92
N GLN A 133 44.30 15.79 9.09
CA GLN A 133 43.52 14.72 8.47
C GLN A 133 44.06 13.35 8.90
N MET A 134 43.41 12.75 9.90
CA MET A 134 43.76 11.40 10.34
C MET A 134 43.19 10.34 9.40
N CYS A 135 44.05 9.40 9.00
CA CYS A 135 43.67 8.22 8.24
C CYS A 135 44.54 7.02 8.62
N MET A 136 44.10 5.81 8.29
CA MET A 136 44.79 4.56 8.57
C MET A 136 45.49 4.03 7.31
N GLU A 137 46.79 3.81 7.40
CA GLU A 137 47.61 3.23 6.31
C GLU A 137 47.33 1.73 6.10
N GLY A 138 46.87 1.04 7.14
CA GLY A 138 46.58 -0.39 7.12
C GLY A 138 47.83 -1.28 7.21
N PRO A 139 47.63 -2.61 7.21
CA PRO A 139 48.74 -3.55 7.28
C PRO A 139 49.58 -3.51 6.00
N ALA A 140 50.88 -3.77 6.14
CA ALA A 140 51.79 -3.81 4.99
C ALA A 140 51.33 -4.85 3.95
N PRO A 141 51.44 -4.56 2.64
CA PRO A 141 51.21 -5.58 1.61
C PRO A 141 52.18 -6.74 1.80
N ASP A 142 51.67 -7.96 1.81
CA ASP A 142 52.52 -9.15 1.72
C ASP A 142 53.28 -9.11 0.38
N THR A 143 54.61 -9.16 0.44
CA THR A 143 55.49 -9.11 -0.72
C THR A 143 55.21 -10.25 -1.71
N ALA A 144 54.91 -9.86 -2.95
CA ALA A 144 55.07 -10.56 -4.23
C ALA A 144 54.98 -12.10 -4.25
N VAL A 145 53.86 -12.62 -4.76
CA VAL A 145 53.84 -13.88 -5.52
C VAL A 145 53.53 -13.53 -6.97
N ASP A 146 54.51 -13.75 -7.85
CA ASP A 146 54.38 -13.52 -9.29
C ASP A 146 53.19 -14.28 -9.90
N PRO A 147 52.49 -13.71 -10.91
CA PRO A 147 51.47 -14.43 -11.65
C PRO A 147 52.12 -15.54 -12.52
N PRO A 148 51.57 -16.77 -12.56
CA PRO A 148 52.13 -17.83 -13.38
C PRO A 148 51.94 -17.53 -14.87
N THR A 149 53.06 -17.57 -15.60
CA THR A 149 53.16 -17.51 -17.08
C THR A 149 52.33 -18.58 -17.79
N PRO A 150 51.76 -18.29 -18.98
CA PRO A 150 50.97 -19.26 -19.75
C PRO A 150 51.85 -20.25 -20.56
N PRO A 151 51.43 -21.53 -20.71
CA PRO A 151 52.17 -22.51 -21.51
C PRO A 151 51.91 -22.39 -23.03
N PRO A 152 52.81 -22.93 -23.89
CA PRO A 152 52.83 -22.65 -25.33
C PRO A 152 51.76 -23.43 -26.12
N PRO A 153 51.43 -23.02 -27.36
CA PRO A 153 50.33 -23.61 -28.11
C PRO A 153 50.72 -24.96 -28.71
N ARG A 154 49.97 -26.02 -28.41
CA ARG A 154 50.12 -27.33 -29.06
C ARG A 154 49.01 -27.59 -30.08
N LYS A 155 49.45 -28.08 -31.23
CA LYS A 155 48.76 -28.27 -32.51
C LYS A 155 47.52 -29.16 -32.44
N THR A 156 46.52 -28.80 -33.25
CA THR A 156 45.29 -29.55 -33.56
C THR A 156 45.55 -31.00 -33.98
N PRO A 157 44.59 -31.90 -33.70
CA PRO A 157 43.99 -32.63 -34.80
C PRO A 157 42.45 -32.71 -34.76
N LYS A 158 41.87 -32.46 -35.95
CA LYS A 158 40.65 -32.94 -36.60
C LYS A 158 39.41 -33.32 -35.76
N ARG A 159 38.29 -32.67 -36.14
CA ARG A 159 36.87 -33.04 -35.88
C ARG A 159 36.58 -34.53 -36.17
N PRO A 160 35.59 -35.12 -35.48
CA PRO A 160 34.28 -35.17 -36.11
C PRO A 160 33.09 -34.83 -35.19
N ASN A 161 32.10 -34.22 -35.86
CA ASN A 161 30.65 -34.28 -35.68
C ASN A 161 29.99 -33.68 -34.42
N SER A 162 29.27 -32.58 -34.73
CA SER A 162 28.03 -32.08 -34.14
C SER A 162 27.49 -32.84 -32.92
N VAL A 163 27.78 -32.32 -31.73
CA VAL A 163 26.92 -32.51 -30.57
C VAL A 163 26.54 -31.13 -30.05
N ARG A 164 25.29 -30.76 -30.38
CA ARG A 164 24.35 -29.89 -29.65
C ARG A 164 24.95 -29.24 -28.39
N GLN A 165 25.20 -27.94 -28.46
CA GLN A 165 25.53 -27.08 -27.30
C GLN A 165 24.59 -27.39 -26.12
N LYS A 166 25.14 -27.95 -25.06
CA LYS A 166 24.56 -27.84 -23.71
C LYS A 166 25.33 -26.75 -22.99
N SER A 167 24.80 -25.54 -23.03
CA SER A 167 25.15 -24.49 -22.07
C SER A 167 24.45 -24.83 -20.74
N THR A 168 25.10 -25.64 -19.91
CA THR A 168 24.63 -25.87 -18.54
C THR A 168 25.85 -26.17 -17.67
N HIS A 169 25.97 -25.42 -16.55
CA HIS A 169 26.64 -25.74 -15.29
C HIS A 169 27.57 -24.65 -14.72
N TYR A 170 27.02 -23.48 -14.39
CA TYR A 170 27.56 -22.66 -13.29
C TYR A 170 26.51 -22.22 -12.25
N TRP A 171 25.26 -22.70 -12.33
CA TRP A 171 24.17 -22.30 -11.42
C TRP A 171 23.62 -23.43 -10.53
N ASN A 172 24.24 -24.61 -10.52
CA ASN A 172 23.72 -25.78 -9.80
C ASN A 172 24.50 -26.12 -8.53
N LYS A 173 24.55 -25.20 -7.56
CA LYS A 173 24.89 -25.59 -6.18
C LYS A 173 23.74 -25.47 -5.17
N HIS A 174 22.64 -24.80 -5.54
CA HIS A 174 21.43 -24.68 -4.71
C HIS A 174 20.10 -25.02 -5.43
N SER A 175 20.17 -25.59 -6.64
CA SER A 175 19.00 -25.93 -7.49
C SER A 175 17.94 -26.78 -6.77
N ASN A 176 18.34 -27.64 -5.81
CA ASN A 176 17.40 -28.53 -5.13
C ASN A 176 16.49 -27.83 -4.10
N GLN A 177 16.84 -26.62 -3.62
CA GLN A 177 16.09 -25.97 -2.52
C GLN A 177 14.75 -25.38 -2.96
N CYS A 178 14.63 -24.98 -4.23
CA CYS A 178 13.38 -24.49 -4.83
C CYS A 178 12.73 -25.51 -5.78
N SER A 179 13.15 -26.77 -5.73
CA SER A 179 12.65 -27.87 -6.59
C SER A 179 11.15 -28.16 -6.44
N ARG A 180 10.57 -27.76 -5.29
CA ARG A 180 9.12 -27.80 -5.04
C ARG A 180 8.32 -26.91 -6.00
N PHE A 181 8.93 -25.85 -6.52
CA PHE A 181 8.28 -24.90 -7.42
C PHE A 181 8.43 -25.32 -8.88
N ARG A 182 7.39 -25.06 -9.67
CA ARG A 182 7.41 -25.31 -11.11
C ARG A 182 8.47 -24.41 -11.75
N GLN A 183 9.37 -25.02 -12.53
CA GLN A 183 10.55 -24.33 -13.08
C GLN A 183 11.45 -23.71 -12.00
N GLY A 184 11.54 -24.35 -10.82
CA GLY A 184 12.37 -23.91 -9.69
C GLY A 184 13.79 -23.53 -10.08
N ASP A 185 14.43 -24.31 -10.94
CA ASP A 185 15.82 -24.07 -11.37
C ASP A 185 16.02 -22.85 -12.28
N ARG A 186 14.95 -22.33 -12.88
CA ARG A 186 15.00 -21.26 -13.89
C ARG A 186 14.33 -19.96 -13.45
N SER A 187 13.27 -20.07 -12.64
CA SER A 187 12.39 -18.95 -12.30
C SER A 187 12.45 -18.56 -10.83
N TYR A 188 13.17 -19.32 -10.00
CA TYR A 188 13.31 -19.08 -8.57
C TYR A 188 14.77 -19.06 -8.12
N VAL A 189 15.05 -18.26 -7.11
CA VAL A 189 16.33 -18.20 -6.42
C VAL A 189 16.09 -18.30 -4.93
N PHE A 190 16.86 -19.15 -4.25
CA PHE A 190 16.80 -19.24 -2.80
C PHE A 190 17.54 -18.06 -2.17
N VAL A 191 16.82 -17.27 -1.36
CA VAL A 191 17.37 -16.09 -0.68
C VAL A 191 17.73 -16.48 0.75
N ASN A 192 19.03 -16.67 1.01
CA ASN A 192 19.54 -17.10 2.32
C ASN A 192 19.10 -16.18 3.47
N ALA A 193 19.05 -14.86 3.25
CA ALA A 193 18.69 -13.89 4.28
C ALA A 193 17.26 -14.07 4.83
N THR A 194 16.37 -14.67 4.04
CA THR A 194 14.96 -14.83 4.40
C THR A 194 14.51 -16.29 4.41
N GLU A 195 15.42 -17.22 4.12
CA GLU A 195 15.17 -18.66 4.01
C GLU A 195 13.96 -19.01 3.12
N ARG A 196 13.77 -18.26 2.03
CA ARG A 196 12.63 -18.39 1.12
C ARG A 196 13.09 -18.39 -0.34
N CYS A 197 12.33 -19.08 -1.17
CA CYS A 197 12.48 -19.03 -2.62
C CYS A 197 11.79 -17.77 -3.17
N GLY A 198 12.56 -16.84 -3.71
CA GLY A 198 12.03 -15.67 -4.39
C GLY A 198 11.93 -15.90 -5.90
N GLN A 199 10.83 -15.45 -6.50
CA GLN A 199 10.63 -15.51 -7.94
C GLN A 199 11.48 -14.43 -8.65
N LEU A 200 12.05 -14.74 -9.81
CA LEU A 200 12.76 -13.75 -10.63
C LEU A 200 11.81 -12.66 -11.14
N CYS A 201 12.23 -11.39 -11.05
CA CYS A 201 11.43 -10.22 -11.40
C CYS A 201 10.91 -10.23 -12.86
N ASP A 202 11.80 -10.59 -13.79
CA ASP A 202 11.53 -10.57 -15.24
C ASP A 202 11.08 -11.94 -15.78
N SER A 203 10.83 -12.91 -14.90
CA SER A 203 10.39 -14.25 -15.33
C SER A 203 8.93 -14.25 -15.78
N ASP A 204 8.65 -14.93 -16.90
CA ASP A 204 7.31 -15.18 -17.43
C ASP A 204 6.82 -16.55 -16.95
N LEU A 205 6.44 -16.64 -15.66
CA LEU A 205 6.04 -17.91 -15.05
C LEU A 205 4.53 -18.13 -15.16
N LEU A 206 3.73 -17.26 -14.55
CA LEU A 206 2.27 -17.29 -14.59
C LEU A 206 1.74 -16.52 -15.80
N PHE A 207 2.39 -15.42 -16.15
CA PHE A 207 1.92 -14.51 -17.20
C PHE A 207 3.03 -14.13 -18.17
N SER A 208 2.69 -13.99 -19.45
CA SER A 208 3.62 -13.54 -20.49
C SER A 208 3.92 -12.05 -20.40
N ALA A 209 5.05 -11.60 -20.95
CA ALA A 209 5.36 -10.18 -21.11
C ALA A 209 4.25 -9.36 -21.80
N LYS A 210 3.53 -9.96 -22.77
CA LYS A 210 2.37 -9.33 -23.42
C LYS A 210 1.22 -9.10 -22.44
N ASN A 211 0.92 -10.10 -21.60
CA ASN A 211 -0.12 -10.01 -20.57
C ASN A 211 0.22 -8.94 -19.54
N LYS A 212 1.49 -8.87 -19.11
CA LYS A 212 2.00 -7.86 -18.17
C LYS A 212 1.83 -6.45 -18.73
N ARG A 213 2.26 -6.22 -19.98
CA ARG A 213 2.08 -4.92 -20.66
C ARG A 213 0.60 -4.55 -20.83
N PHE A 214 -0.25 -5.51 -21.18
CA PHE A 214 -1.69 -5.28 -21.28
C PHE A 214 -2.28 -4.87 -19.93
N ALA A 215 -1.90 -5.56 -18.84
CA ALA A 215 -2.36 -5.25 -17.51
C ALA A 215 -1.91 -3.85 -17.05
N ASP A 216 -0.68 -3.43 -17.36
CA ASP A 216 -0.21 -2.06 -17.05
C ASP A 216 -1.07 -0.98 -17.75
N ILE A 217 -1.38 -1.17 -19.04
CA ILE A 217 -2.25 -0.24 -19.78
C ILE A 217 -3.67 -0.25 -19.20
N TRP A 218 -4.23 -1.43 -18.92
CA TRP A 218 -5.55 -1.59 -18.33
C TRP A 218 -5.65 -0.90 -16.97
N MET A 219 -4.63 -1.07 -16.13
CA MET A 219 -4.52 -0.42 -14.83
C MET A 219 -4.53 1.09 -14.98
N ALA A 220 -3.72 1.64 -15.87
CA ALA A 220 -3.60 3.07 -16.09
C ALA A 220 -4.94 3.70 -16.50
N VAL A 221 -5.65 3.10 -17.46
CA VAL A 221 -6.94 3.62 -17.97
C VAL A 221 -7.97 3.72 -16.84
N TRP A 222 -8.19 2.63 -16.10
CA TRP A 222 -9.24 2.60 -15.08
C TRP A 222 -8.87 3.36 -13.81
N THR A 223 -7.58 3.42 -13.47
CA THR A 223 -7.08 4.23 -12.35
C THR A 223 -7.27 5.72 -12.63
N VAL A 224 -6.97 6.20 -13.84
CA VAL A 224 -7.20 7.60 -14.22
C VAL A 224 -8.69 7.95 -14.16
N ALA A 225 -9.56 7.09 -14.72
CA ALA A 225 -11.00 7.31 -14.66
C ALA A 225 -11.52 7.36 -13.20
N CYS A 226 -11.08 6.44 -12.35
CA CYS A 226 -11.42 6.40 -10.94
C CYS A 226 -10.93 7.65 -10.18
N PHE A 227 -9.68 8.06 -10.41
CA PHE A 227 -9.10 9.24 -9.79
C PHE A 227 -9.87 10.51 -10.18
N MET A 228 -10.12 10.73 -11.47
CA MET A 228 -10.78 11.95 -11.95
C MET A 228 -12.21 12.07 -11.41
N THR A 229 -12.98 10.98 -11.46
CA THR A 229 -14.36 10.96 -10.94
C THR A 229 -14.39 11.19 -9.43
N SER A 230 -13.54 10.49 -8.67
CA SER A 230 -13.48 10.59 -7.22
C SER A 230 -12.96 11.96 -6.76
N ALA A 231 -11.90 12.48 -7.39
CA ALA A 231 -11.35 13.80 -7.09
C ALA A 231 -12.37 14.91 -7.36
N PHE A 232 -13.13 14.84 -8.45
CA PHE A 232 -14.18 15.80 -8.72
C PHE A 232 -15.29 15.77 -7.66
N THR A 233 -15.75 14.59 -7.22
CA THR A 233 -16.71 14.48 -6.10
C THR A 233 -16.16 15.06 -4.80
N ILE A 234 -14.88 14.84 -4.49
CA ILE A 234 -14.23 15.43 -3.32
C ILE A 234 -14.20 16.96 -3.43
N LEU A 235 -13.88 17.51 -4.61
CA LEU A 235 -13.90 18.94 -4.86
C LEU A 235 -15.32 19.53 -4.67
N LEU A 236 -16.35 18.87 -5.21
CA LEU A 236 -17.75 19.28 -5.00
C LEU A 236 -18.10 19.32 -3.50
N PHE A 237 -17.66 18.32 -2.73
CA PHE A 237 -17.86 18.30 -1.29
C PHE A 237 -17.17 19.46 -0.58
N PHE A 238 -15.95 19.83 -0.99
CA PHE A 238 -15.27 20.99 -0.41
C PHE A 238 -15.89 22.33 -0.81
N MET A 239 -16.45 22.44 -2.02
CA MET A 239 -17.14 23.63 -2.49
C MET A 239 -18.45 23.87 -1.75
N ASP A 240 -19.28 22.83 -1.59
CA ASP A 240 -20.56 22.94 -0.90
C ASP A 240 -20.87 21.69 -0.06
N ARG A 241 -20.50 21.74 1.23
CA ARG A 241 -20.77 20.67 2.19
C ARG A 241 -22.24 20.54 2.57
N SER A 242 -23.03 21.60 2.37
CA SER A 242 -24.43 21.61 2.81
C SER A 242 -25.29 20.68 1.96
N GLN A 243 -24.92 20.48 0.70
CA GLN A 243 -25.63 19.58 -0.23
C GLN A 243 -25.47 18.09 0.10
N PHE A 244 -24.45 17.74 0.90
CA PHE A 244 -24.16 16.37 1.30
C PHE A 244 -24.65 16.14 2.72
N GLU A 245 -25.92 15.75 2.87
CA GLU A 245 -26.47 15.29 4.15
C GLU A 245 -26.20 13.80 4.36
N ILE A 246 -26.51 13.28 5.54
CA ILE A 246 -26.41 11.83 5.81
C ILE A 246 -27.60 11.15 5.10
N PRO A 247 -27.42 10.04 4.35
CA PRO A 247 -26.25 9.17 4.26
C PRO A 247 -25.22 9.52 3.17
N ASP A 248 -25.47 10.50 2.30
CA ASP A 248 -24.61 10.84 1.15
C ASP A 248 -23.15 11.16 1.55
N ARG A 249 -22.93 11.73 2.75
CA ARG A 249 -21.57 11.95 3.30
C ARG A 249 -20.73 10.67 3.35
N ALA A 250 -21.34 9.51 3.63
CA ALA A 250 -20.61 8.24 3.65
C ALA A 250 -20.11 7.83 2.25
N VAL A 251 -20.85 8.19 1.19
CA VAL A 251 -20.44 7.96 -0.21
C VAL A 251 -19.27 8.87 -0.60
N VAL A 252 -19.21 10.09 -0.05
CA VAL A 252 -18.03 10.97 -0.25
C VAL A 252 -16.78 10.34 0.37
N TYR A 253 -16.86 9.74 1.56
CA TYR A 253 -15.72 9.04 2.16
C TYR A 253 -15.30 7.80 1.35
N LEU A 254 -16.23 7.10 0.68
CA LEU A 254 -15.87 6.08 -0.31
C LEU A 254 -15.03 6.67 -1.45
N CYS A 255 -15.42 7.82 -1.99
CA CYS A 255 -14.65 8.51 -3.04
C CYS A 255 -13.25 8.92 -2.54
N VAL A 256 -13.12 9.35 -1.27
CA VAL A 256 -11.80 9.62 -0.65
C VAL A 256 -10.92 8.38 -0.66
N CYS A 257 -11.46 7.22 -0.26
CA CYS A 257 -10.72 5.96 -0.29
C CYS A 257 -10.27 5.58 -1.71
N TYR A 258 -11.17 5.64 -2.70
CA TYR A 258 -10.85 5.29 -4.09
C TYR A 258 -9.89 6.26 -4.77
N CYS A 259 -9.95 7.56 -4.42
CA CYS A 259 -8.97 8.55 -4.84
C CYS A 259 -7.58 8.19 -4.31
N ALA A 260 -7.47 7.88 -3.01
CA ALA A 260 -6.20 7.48 -2.39
C ALA A 260 -5.68 6.12 -2.89
N GLN A 261 -6.57 5.15 -3.16
CA GLN A 261 -6.19 3.89 -3.81
C GLN A 261 -5.61 4.14 -5.21
N SER A 262 -6.19 5.08 -5.96
CA SER A 262 -5.66 5.45 -7.29
C SER A 262 -4.26 6.05 -7.20
N VAL A 263 -3.94 6.80 -6.14
CA VAL A 263 -2.57 7.26 -5.85
C VAL A 263 -1.61 6.08 -5.68
N GLY A 264 -2.01 5.01 -4.99
CA GLY A 264 -1.20 3.79 -4.87
C GLY A 264 -0.84 3.15 -6.22
N TYR A 265 -1.82 3.08 -7.13
CA TYR A 265 -1.58 2.61 -8.50
C TYR A 265 -0.69 3.58 -9.28
N PHE A 266 -0.85 4.90 -9.13
CA PHE A 266 0.04 5.88 -9.77
C PHE A 266 1.48 5.76 -9.30
N ILE A 267 1.73 5.58 -7.99
CA ILE A 267 3.08 5.34 -7.48
C ILE A 267 3.72 4.17 -8.22
N ARG A 268 2.98 3.06 -8.39
CA ARG A 268 3.46 1.91 -9.14
C ARG A 268 3.70 2.22 -10.62
N LEU A 269 2.77 2.89 -11.29
CA LEU A 269 2.89 3.19 -12.72
C LEU A 269 4.04 4.17 -13.01
N LEU A 270 4.28 5.15 -12.15
CA LEU A 270 5.32 6.18 -12.33
C LEU A 270 6.73 5.66 -12.05
N LEU A 271 6.90 4.86 -10.99
CA LEU A 271 8.20 4.26 -10.67
C LEU A 271 8.58 3.12 -11.62
N GLY A 272 7.58 2.50 -12.23
CA GLY A 272 7.76 1.32 -13.07
C GLY A 272 7.96 0.03 -12.28
N ARG A 273 7.88 -1.09 -13.00
CA ARG A 273 7.85 -2.44 -12.42
C ARG A 273 9.12 -2.84 -11.69
N GLY A 274 10.28 -2.57 -12.26
CA GLY A 274 11.56 -2.95 -11.67
C GLY A 274 11.76 -2.31 -10.30
N VAL A 275 11.59 -0.99 -10.20
CA VAL A 275 11.85 -0.24 -8.96
C VAL A 275 10.80 -0.51 -7.88
N ALA A 276 9.52 -0.59 -8.27
CA ALA A 276 8.44 -0.70 -7.29
C ALA A 276 8.24 -2.13 -6.75
N SER A 277 8.48 -3.17 -7.56
CA SER A 277 8.17 -4.56 -7.19
C SER A 277 9.37 -5.50 -7.08
N CYS A 278 10.58 -5.04 -7.39
CA CYS A 278 11.75 -5.90 -7.41
C CYS A 278 12.90 -5.34 -6.57
N PHE A 279 13.70 -6.26 -6.02
CA PHE A 279 14.89 -5.94 -5.25
C PHE A 279 16.06 -6.80 -5.75
N GLN A 280 17.28 -6.30 -5.59
CA GLN A 280 18.48 -6.96 -6.10
C GLN A 280 19.08 -7.88 -5.01
N VAL A 281 19.41 -9.12 -5.39
CA VAL A 281 20.14 -10.08 -4.56
C VAL A 281 21.38 -10.53 -5.33
N GLY A 282 22.52 -9.90 -5.05
CA GLY A 282 23.74 -10.09 -5.84
C GLY A 282 23.56 -9.59 -7.27
N ALA A 283 23.72 -10.46 -8.26
CA ALA A 283 23.57 -10.13 -9.68
C ALA A 283 22.15 -10.33 -10.24
N VAL A 284 21.18 -10.67 -9.39
CA VAL A 284 19.86 -11.14 -9.82
C VAL A 284 18.74 -10.31 -9.19
N SER A 285 17.76 -9.91 -10.00
CA SER A 285 16.55 -9.21 -9.53
C SER A 285 15.44 -10.19 -9.17
N VAL A 286 14.95 -10.08 -7.95
CA VAL A 286 13.92 -10.95 -7.38
C VAL A 286 12.69 -10.10 -7.05
N LEU A 287 11.51 -10.68 -7.28
CA LEU A 287 10.22 -10.10 -6.93
C LEU A 287 10.11 -10.00 -5.41
N VAL A 288 9.71 -8.83 -4.91
CA VAL A 288 9.63 -8.57 -3.46
C VAL A 288 8.68 -9.57 -2.81
N HIS A 289 9.16 -10.24 -1.76
CA HIS A 289 8.41 -11.25 -1.01
C HIS A 289 8.34 -10.93 0.49
N GLN A 290 8.96 -9.82 0.92
CA GLN A 290 8.82 -9.18 2.23
C GLN A 290 8.84 -7.66 2.06
N GLY A 291 7.88 -6.94 2.64
CA GLY A 291 7.75 -5.49 2.47
C GLY A 291 8.98 -4.65 2.82
N LEU A 292 9.78 -5.09 3.80
CA LEU A 292 10.99 -4.37 4.24
C LEU A 292 12.10 -4.32 3.19
N GLN A 293 12.03 -5.15 2.14
CA GLN A 293 13.04 -5.18 1.07
C GLN A 293 12.94 -3.96 0.13
N SER A 294 11.78 -3.30 0.07
CA SER A 294 11.58 -2.11 -0.75
C SER A 294 10.53 -1.19 -0.11
N TYR A 295 10.95 0.02 0.24
CA TYR A 295 10.03 1.04 0.76
C TYR A 295 8.99 1.46 -0.28
N TYR A 296 9.33 1.41 -1.58
CA TYR A 296 8.40 1.65 -2.67
C TYR A 296 7.27 0.61 -2.68
N CYS A 297 7.63 -0.66 -2.54
CA CYS A 297 6.67 -1.77 -2.46
C CYS A 297 5.75 -1.62 -1.24
N SER A 298 6.32 -1.34 -0.07
CA SER A 298 5.55 -1.09 1.16
C SER A 298 4.62 0.13 1.03
N SER A 299 5.05 1.18 0.33
CA SER A 299 4.21 2.37 0.09
C SER A 299 3.01 2.05 -0.80
N VAL A 300 3.23 1.34 -1.92
CA VAL A 300 2.14 0.87 -2.80
C VAL A 300 1.16 -0.01 -2.02
N PHE A 301 1.68 -0.95 -1.22
CA PHE A 301 0.86 -1.78 -0.34
C PHE A 301 0.03 -0.94 0.63
N ALA A 302 0.62 0.05 1.31
CA ALA A 302 -0.07 0.85 2.30
C ALA A 302 -1.28 1.58 1.70
N PHE A 303 -1.11 2.23 0.54
CA PHE A 303 -2.21 2.90 -0.15
C PHE A 303 -3.28 1.90 -0.62
N LEU A 304 -2.87 0.82 -1.29
CA LEU A 304 -3.84 -0.12 -1.86
C LEU A 304 -4.60 -0.89 -0.77
N TYR A 305 -3.91 -1.40 0.24
CA TYR A 305 -4.52 -2.24 1.28
C TYR A 305 -5.37 -1.44 2.26
N TYR A 306 -4.84 -0.33 2.79
CA TYR A 306 -5.55 0.46 3.80
C TYR A 306 -6.84 1.04 3.22
N PHE A 307 -6.75 1.72 2.08
CA PHE A 307 -7.91 2.41 1.51
C PHE A 307 -8.92 1.45 0.89
N ASN A 308 -8.52 0.28 0.38
CA ASN A 308 -9.47 -0.74 -0.09
C ASN A 308 -10.30 -1.33 1.08
N ASN A 309 -9.67 -1.61 2.22
CA ASN A 309 -10.37 -2.10 3.41
C ASN A 309 -11.22 -0.99 4.06
N ALA A 310 -10.71 0.24 4.09
CA ALA A 310 -11.49 1.40 4.53
C ALA A 310 -12.71 1.65 3.63
N ALA A 311 -12.59 1.50 2.30
CA ALA A 311 -13.72 1.58 1.38
C ALA A 311 -14.78 0.51 1.71
N SER A 312 -14.36 -0.74 1.93
CA SER A 312 -15.27 -1.82 2.33
C SER A 312 -16.00 -1.51 3.66
N MET A 313 -15.29 -0.94 4.65
CA MET A 313 -15.91 -0.47 5.89
C MET A 313 -16.90 0.66 5.64
N TRP A 314 -16.55 1.65 4.81
CA TRP A 314 -17.42 2.77 4.48
C TRP A 314 -18.69 2.32 3.75
N TRP A 315 -18.62 1.29 2.92
CA TRP A 315 -19.81 0.67 2.35
C TRP A 315 -20.69 0.04 3.43
N VAL A 316 -20.13 -0.68 4.40
CA VAL A 316 -20.90 -1.18 5.55
C VAL A 316 -21.55 -0.01 6.30
N VAL A 317 -20.84 1.10 6.52
CA VAL A 317 -21.40 2.31 7.15
C VAL A 317 -22.56 2.88 6.33
N VAL A 318 -22.49 2.89 5.00
CA VAL A 318 -23.61 3.26 4.13
C VAL A 318 -24.82 2.36 4.38
N THR A 319 -24.64 1.03 4.43
CA THR A 319 -25.76 0.08 4.66
C THR A 319 -26.40 0.24 6.04
N ILE A 320 -25.59 0.41 7.09
CA ILE A 320 -26.06 0.64 8.46
C ILE A 320 -26.83 1.96 8.55
N THR A 321 -26.26 3.03 8.00
CA THR A 321 -26.86 4.37 8.06
C THR A 321 -28.17 4.40 7.29
N TRP A 322 -28.22 3.78 6.11
CA TRP A 322 -29.47 3.62 5.37
C TRP A 322 -30.51 2.87 6.19
N PHE A 323 -30.14 1.73 6.80
CA PHE A 323 -31.03 0.93 7.64
C PHE A 323 -31.62 1.73 8.81
N MET A 324 -30.81 2.59 9.44
CA MET A 324 -31.24 3.46 10.53
C MET A 324 -32.17 4.59 10.06
N CYS A 325 -31.83 5.27 8.96
CA CYS A 325 -32.59 6.44 8.49
C CYS A 325 -33.94 6.03 7.90
N VAL A 326 -33.98 4.98 7.07
CA VAL A 326 -35.17 4.68 6.25
C VAL A 326 -36.03 3.56 6.88
N PRO A 327 -35.56 2.30 7.00
CA PRO A 327 -36.32 1.26 7.71
C PRO A 327 -36.67 1.60 9.16
N LEU A 328 -35.72 2.07 9.96
CA LEU A 328 -35.99 2.35 11.39
C LEU A 328 -36.53 3.76 11.66
N ASN A 329 -36.44 4.68 10.69
CA ASN A 329 -36.90 6.06 10.82
C ASN A 329 -36.32 6.79 12.04
N TYR A 330 -35.02 6.59 12.30
CA TYR A 330 -34.34 7.24 13.42
C TYR A 330 -34.20 8.76 13.19
N PRO A 331 -34.37 9.59 14.23
CA PRO A 331 -34.19 11.02 14.08
C PRO A 331 -32.71 11.36 13.79
N PRO A 332 -32.41 12.41 13.00
CA PRO A 332 -31.06 12.72 12.54
C PRO A 332 -30.03 12.87 13.67
N GLN A 333 -30.44 13.40 14.83
CA GLN A 333 -29.58 13.56 16.00
C GLN A 333 -29.05 12.22 16.54
N GLN A 334 -29.87 11.17 16.53
CA GLN A 334 -29.47 9.84 16.97
C GLN A 334 -28.53 9.17 15.98
N VAL A 335 -28.80 9.35 14.68
CA VAL A 335 -27.92 8.86 13.61
C VAL A 335 -26.54 9.52 13.70
N GLN A 336 -26.49 10.84 13.86
CA GLN A 336 -25.25 11.60 14.00
C GLN A 336 -24.39 11.12 15.18
N ARG A 337 -24.99 10.82 16.33
CA ARG A 337 -24.26 10.32 17.50
C ARG A 337 -23.61 8.96 17.24
N ARG A 338 -24.32 8.04 16.55
CA ARG A 338 -23.76 6.71 16.20
C ARG A 338 -22.73 6.79 15.07
N MET A 339 -22.91 7.74 14.15
CA MET A 339 -21.99 7.97 13.02
C MET A 339 -20.54 8.26 13.48
N VAL A 340 -20.35 8.91 14.64
CA VAL A 340 -19.02 9.13 15.21
C VAL A 340 -18.30 7.80 15.48
N SER A 341 -18.98 6.83 16.11
CA SER A 341 -18.42 5.51 16.37
C SER A 341 -18.15 4.74 15.08
N LEU A 342 -19.06 4.82 14.12
CA LEU A 342 -18.91 4.16 12.81
C LEU A 342 -17.73 4.74 12.02
N HIS A 343 -17.53 6.05 12.07
CA HIS A 343 -16.39 6.73 11.46
C HIS A 343 -15.07 6.27 12.08
N CYS A 344 -14.98 6.20 13.42
CA CYS A 344 -13.79 5.67 14.09
C CYS A 344 -13.50 4.23 13.70
N ALA A 345 -14.53 3.36 13.71
CA ALA A 345 -14.37 1.95 13.33
C ALA A 345 -13.89 1.80 11.88
N ALA A 346 -14.44 2.58 10.95
CA ALA A 346 -14.11 2.50 9.54
C ALA A 346 -12.65 2.84 9.21
N TRP A 347 -11.96 3.62 10.05
CA TRP A 347 -10.55 3.96 9.88
C TRP A 347 -9.61 3.14 10.75
N ILE A 348 -10.01 2.84 11.99
CA ILE A 348 -9.15 2.12 12.95
C ILE A 348 -9.01 0.65 12.59
N ILE A 349 -10.09 -0.02 12.18
CA ILE A 349 -10.04 -1.46 11.86
C ILE A 349 -9.07 -1.73 10.69
N PRO A 350 -9.16 -1.06 9.53
CA PRO A 350 -8.17 -1.22 8.46
C PRO A 350 -6.73 -0.87 8.90
N GLY A 351 -6.58 0.14 9.76
CA GLY A 351 -5.26 0.56 10.26
C GLY A 351 -4.61 -0.49 11.13
N PHE A 352 -5.39 -1.13 12.02
CA PHE A 352 -4.92 -2.25 12.83
C PHE A 352 -4.51 -3.44 11.95
N MET A 353 -5.32 -3.79 10.94
CA MET A 353 -5.00 -4.87 10.01
C MET A 353 -3.73 -4.60 9.20
N MET A 354 -3.57 -3.39 8.66
CA MET A 354 -2.36 -2.99 7.94
C MET A 354 -1.11 -3.08 8.85
N THR A 355 -1.22 -2.59 10.08
CA THR A 355 -0.13 -2.64 11.07
C THR A 355 0.28 -4.08 11.34
N ALA A 356 -0.69 -4.98 11.56
CA ALA A 356 -0.41 -6.41 11.75
C ALA A 356 0.36 -7.00 10.57
N ILE A 357 -0.04 -6.72 9.32
CA ILE A 357 0.62 -7.22 8.10
C ILE A 357 2.07 -6.72 7.98
N LEU A 358 2.30 -5.44 8.27
CA LEU A 358 3.64 -4.86 8.26
C LEU A 358 4.54 -5.52 9.32
N VAL A 359 4.02 -5.74 10.53
CA VAL A 359 4.74 -6.44 11.62
C VAL A 359 5.07 -7.88 11.23
N MET A 360 4.14 -8.59 10.60
CA MET A 360 4.37 -9.96 10.11
C MET A 360 5.24 -10.03 8.85
N ARG A 361 5.64 -8.88 8.28
CA ARG A 361 6.40 -8.78 7.03
C ARG A 361 5.74 -9.54 5.87
N ALA A 362 4.41 -9.55 5.84
CA ALA A 362 3.59 -10.35 4.93
C ALA A 362 3.20 -9.58 3.65
N VAL A 363 3.97 -8.57 3.27
CA VAL A 363 3.78 -7.80 2.04
C VAL A 363 4.61 -8.39 0.92
N ASP A 364 3.99 -8.61 -0.23
CA ASP A 364 4.59 -9.29 -1.36
C ASP A 364 4.05 -8.75 -2.71
N ALA A 365 4.88 -8.77 -3.74
CA ALA A 365 4.53 -8.25 -5.07
C ALA A 365 3.85 -9.32 -5.94
N GLU A 366 2.90 -8.88 -6.78
CA GLU A 366 2.17 -9.73 -7.73
C GLU A 366 2.92 -9.90 -9.06
N GLU A 367 2.90 -11.07 -9.69
CA GLU A 367 3.58 -11.24 -10.99
C GLU A 367 2.88 -10.50 -12.14
N LEU A 368 1.55 -10.44 -12.23
CA LEU A 368 0.91 -9.85 -13.42
C LEU A 368 1.20 -8.36 -13.49
N THR A 369 0.81 -7.63 -12.45
CA THR A 369 0.87 -6.18 -12.43
C THR A 369 2.10 -5.63 -11.70
N GLY A 370 2.70 -6.42 -10.79
CA GLY A 370 3.73 -6.00 -9.84
C GLY A 370 3.30 -4.89 -8.88
N VAL A 371 2.00 -4.78 -8.60
CA VAL A 371 1.56 -4.08 -7.39
C VAL A 371 1.93 -4.91 -6.16
N CYS A 372 2.26 -4.22 -5.07
CA CYS A 372 2.50 -4.85 -3.79
C CYS A 372 1.21 -4.93 -3.00
N TYR A 373 0.88 -6.12 -2.51
CA TYR A 373 -0.30 -6.40 -1.71
C TYR A 373 0.03 -7.50 -0.70
N VAL A 374 -0.94 -7.95 0.10
CA VAL A 374 -0.76 -9.12 0.99
C VAL A 374 -1.34 -10.36 0.32
N GLY A 375 -0.58 -11.47 0.34
CA GLY A 375 -1.09 -12.77 -0.10
C GLY A 375 -1.08 -13.00 -1.62
N ASN A 376 -0.28 -12.23 -2.37
CA ASN A 376 -0.03 -12.51 -3.79
C ASN A 376 0.84 -13.76 -4.00
N GLN A 377 1.61 -14.19 -3.00
CA GLN A 377 2.51 -15.35 -3.04
C GLN A 377 2.19 -16.37 -1.93
N ASN A 378 1.38 -16.01 -0.92
CA ASN A 378 1.03 -16.88 0.20
C ASN A 378 -0.50 -17.01 0.38
N ARG A 379 -1.01 -18.26 0.41
CA ARG A 379 -2.45 -18.58 0.53
C ARG A 379 -3.01 -18.27 1.92
N ASP A 380 -2.23 -18.46 2.98
CA ASP A 380 -2.69 -18.29 4.36
C ASP A 380 -2.94 -16.80 4.65
N THR A 381 -2.04 -15.94 4.21
CA THR A 381 -2.18 -14.48 4.36
C THR A 381 -3.26 -13.93 3.42
N LEU A 382 -3.43 -14.51 2.22
CA LEU A 382 -4.55 -14.18 1.33
C LEU A 382 -5.90 -14.49 1.99
N LEU A 383 -6.02 -15.67 2.61
CA LEU A 383 -7.24 -16.05 3.32
C LEU A 383 -7.51 -15.12 4.51
N ALA A 384 -6.51 -14.96 5.40
CA ALA A 384 -6.66 -14.26 6.66
C ALA A 384 -6.87 -12.74 6.50
N PHE A 385 -6.13 -12.09 5.61
CA PHE A 385 -6.09 -10.62 5.51
C PHE A 385 -6.85 -10.03 4.33
N VAL A 386 -7.34 -10.86 3.40
CA VAL A 386 -8.06 -10.39 2.21
C VAL A 386 -9.45 -11.02 2.14
N ILE A 387 -9.52 -12.36 2.06
CA ILE A 387 -10.78 -13.06 1.82
C ILE A 387 -11.71 -12.97 3.03
N LEU A 388 -11.23 -13.32 4.24
CA LEU A 388 -12.07 -13.28 5.44
C LEU A 388 -12.62 -11.87 5.73
N PRO A 389 -11.80 -10.80 5.73
CA PRO A 389 -12.29 -9.45 5.97
C PRO A 389 -13.30 -8.99 4.91
N GLN A 390 -13.02 -9.22 3.61
CA GLN A 390 -13.93 -8.85 2.53
C GLN A 390 -15.26 -9.60 2.62
N LEU A 391 -15.22 -10.91 2.89
CA LEU A 391 -16.40 -11.74 3.09
C LEU A 391 -17.21 -11.27 4.30
N SER A 392 -16.57 -10.99 5.43
CA SER A 392 -17.23 -10.47 6.63
C SER A 392 -17.91 -9.13 6.38
N CYS A 393 -17.25 -8.21 5.68
CA CYS A 393 -17.86 -6.93 5.29
C CYS A 393 -19.10 -7.16 4.44
N LEU A 394 -18.96 -7.95 3.37
CA LEU A 394 -20.01 -8.22 2.40
C LEU A 394 -21.23 -8.87 3.05
N ILE A 395 -21.03 -9.88 3.90
CA ILE A 395 -22.11 -10.53 4.66
C ILE A 395 -22.81 -9.51 5.56
N LEU A 396 -22.05 -8.72 6.32
CA LEU A 396 -22.60 -7.74 7.26
C LEU A 396 -23.45 -6.68 6.54
N GLY A 397 -22.93 -6.08 5.47
CA GLY A 397 -23.68 -5.07 4.72
C GLY A 397 -24.90 -5.66 3.99
N CYS A 398 -24.78 -6.85 3.42
CA CYS A 398 -25.92 -7.55 2.83
C CYS A 398 -27.00 -7.88 3.88
N ALA A 399 -26.61 -8.26 5.10
CA ALA A 399 -27.56 -8.50 6.19
C ALA A 399 -28.36 -7.23 6.52
N PHE A 400 -27.72 -6.06 6.61
CA PHE A 400 -28.44 -4.79 6.83
C PHE A 400 -29.36 -4.43 5.66
N LEU A 401 -28.94 -4.66 4.42
CA LEU A 401 -29.78 -4.43 3.23
C LEU A 401 -31.02 -5.34 3.23
N ILE A 402 -30.85 -6.63 3.52
CA ILE A 402 -31.95 -7.60 3.60
C ILE A 402 -32.89 -7.26 4.75
N CYS A 403 -32.38 -7.04 5.96
CA CYS A 403 -33.18 -6.66 7.12
C CYS A 403 -33.96 -5.37 6.86
N GLY A 404 -33.32 -4.36 6.24
CA GLY A 404 -33.99 -3.13 5.87
C GLY A 404 -35.08 -3.32 4.84
N GLY A 405 -34.83 -4.11 3.79
CA GLY A 405 -35.82 -4.46 2.78
C GLY A 405 -37.04 -5.17 3.36
N VAL A 406 -36.83 -6.14 4.26
CA VAL A 406 -37.92 -6.86 4.95
C VAL A 406 -38.74 -5.92 5.83
N THR A 407 -38.10 -5.02 6.59
CA THR A 407 -38.81 -4.04 7.42
C THR A 407 -39.62 -3.06 6.58
N LEU A 408 -39.08 -2.59 5.46
CA LEU A 408 -39.81 -1.71 4.54
C LEU A 408 -40.97 -2.43 3.86
N TYR A 409 -40.78 -3.68 3.46
CA TYR A 409 -41.85 -4.48 2.87
C TYR A 409 -43.01 -4.71 3.84
N ARG A 410 -42.72 -5.02 5.12
CA ARG A 410 -43.75 -5.14 6.16
C ARG A 410 -44.48 -3.82 6.42
N ARG A 411 -43.75 -2.69 6.49
CA ARG A 411 -44.35 -1.36 6.63
C ARG A 411 -45.26 -1.04 5.45
N TRP A 412 -44.78 -1.31 4.24
CA TRP A 412 -45.52 -1.09 2.99
C TRP A 412 -46.84 -1.85 2.96
N GLN A 413 -46.86 -3.11 3.42
CA GLN A 413 -48.09 -3.88 3.53
C GLN A 413 -49.10 -3.31 4.53
N SER A 414 -48.63 -2.62 5.57
CA SER A 414 -49.48 -2.04 6.62
C SER A 414 -50.00 -0.63 6.32
N GLU A 415 -49.40 0.07 5.34
CA GLU A 415 -49.70 1.47 5.04
C GLU A 415 -50.73 1.63 3.91
N THR A 416 -51.52 2.71 3.96
CA THR A 416 -52.43 3.06 2.86
C THR A 416 -51.65 3.52 1.61
N PRO A 417 -52.19 3.36 0.39
CA PRO A 417 -51.48 3.66 -0.86
C PRO A 417 -50.93 5.09 -0.95
N ALA A 418 -51.62 6.07 -0.37
CA ALA A 418 -51.21 7.47 -0.37
C ALA A 418 -49.99 7.77 0.54
N LYS A 419 -49.90 7.15 1.72
CA LYS A 419 -48.72 7.26 2.61
C LYS A 419 -47.51 6.52 2.05
N SER A 420 -47.77 5.33 1.51
CA SER A 420 -46.77 4.50 0.86
C SER A 420 -46.05 5.26 -0.27
N TYR A 421 -46.79 5.89 -1.20
CA TYR A 421 -46.19 6.62 -2.33
C TYR A 421 -45.22 7.75 -1.89
N SER A 422 -45.54 8.49 -0.83
CA SER A 422 -44.67 9.56 -0.31
C SER A 422 -43.37 9.05 0.34
N SER A 423 -43.39 7.84 0.91
CA SER A 423 -42.26 7.24 1.61
C SER A 423 -41.15 6.77 0.65
N TRP A 424 -41.54 6.19 -0.50
CA TRP A 424 -40.59 5.73 -1.52
C TRP A 424 -39.87 6.86 -2.27
N TYR A 425 -40.51 8.03 -2.38
CA TYR A 425 -39.93 9.19 -3.07
C TYR A 425 -38.97 10.03 -2.22
N ASN A 426 -38.79 9.68 -0.94
CA ASN A 426 -37.82 10.36 -0.07
C ASN A 426 -36.40 10.24 -0.64
N PRO A 427 -35.63 11.33 -0.74
CA PRO A 427 -34.25 11.30 -1.26
C PRO A 427 -33.35 10.28 -0.56
N GLU A 428 -33.56 10.09 0.76
CA GLU A 428 -32.86 9.11 1.59
C GLU A 428 -33.13 7.65 1.17
N SER A 429 -34.22 7.40 0.44
CA SER A 429 -34.55 6.10 -0.13
C SER A 429 -33.69 5.76 -1.35
N ARG A 430 -32.91 6.67 -1.94
CA ARG A 430 -32.15 6.31 -3.16
C ARG A 430 -30.86 5.57 -2.85
N THR A 431 -30.29 5.78 -1.66
CA THR A 431 -28.97 5.28 -1.28
C THR A 431 -28.87 3.75 -1.23
N TRP A 432 -29.97 3.01 -1.02
CA TRP A 432 -29.94 1.55 -1.08
C TRP A 432 -29.71 1.00 -2.49
N ILE A 433 -30.09 1.73 -3.53
CA ILE A 433 -29.83 1.32 -4.92
C ILE A 433 -28.32 1.31 -5.17
N PHE A 434 -27.63 2.39 -4.79
CA PHE A 434 -26.17 2.44 -4.81
C PHE A 434 -25.54 1.34 -3.97
N ALA A 435 -26.02 1.13 -2.74
CA ALA A 435 -25.49 0.11 -1.84
C ALA A 435 -25.65 -1.31 -2.39
N LEU A 436 -26.76 -1.61 -3.06
CA LEU A 436 -26.97 -2.89 -3.78
C LEU A 436 -26.04 -3.02 -4.99
N LEU A 437 -25.89 -1.97 -5.79
CA LEU A 437 -25.02 -2.00 -6.97
C LEU A 437 -23.55 -2.26 -6.59
N TYR A 438 -23.10 -1.81 -5.42
CA TYR A 438 -21.75 -2.13 -4.89
C TYR A 438 -21.53 -3.63 -4.65
N VAL A 439 -22.58 -4.40 -4.33
CA VAL A 439 -22.46 -5.84 -4.04
C VAL A 439 -21.87 -6.59 -5.24
N ILE A 440 -22.19 -6.17 -6.46
CA ILE A 440 -21.73 -6.81 -7.71
C ILE A 440 -20.19 -6.77 -7.83
N PRO A 441 -19.53 -5.60 -7.91
CA PRO A 441 -18.07 -5.53 -8.03
C PRO A 441 -17.36 -6.15 -6.81
N ALA A 442 -17.89 -5.97 -5.60
CA ALA A 442 -17.32 -6.58 -4.40
C ALA A 442 -17.34 -8.12 -4.45
N SER A 443 -18.45 -8.71 -4.90
CA SER A 443 -18.58 -10.16 -5.08
C SER A 443 -17.67 -10.68 -6.20
N CYS A 444 -17.52 -9.93 -7.29
CA CYS A 444 -16.60 -10.26 -8.37
C CYS A 444 -15.14 -10.31 -7.89
N VAL A 445 -14.69 -9.28 -7.15
CA VAL A 445 -13.34 -9.24 -6.58
C VAL A 445 -13.11 -10.40 -5.61
N LEU A 446 -14.08 -10.66 -4.72
CA LEU A 446 -14.02 -11.79 -3.79
C LEU A 446 -13.97 -13.14 -4.52
N GLY A 447 -14.77 -13.30 -5.58
CA GLY A 447 -14.78 -14.50 -6.42
C GLY A 447 -13.44 -14.78 -7.08
N VAL A 448 -12.76 -13.75 -7.60
CA VAL A 448 -11.41 -13.92 -8.16
C VAL A 448 -10.38 -14.21 -7.06
N ASN A 449 -10.50 -13.61 -5.88
CA ASN A 449 -9.62 -13.95 -4.74
C ASN A 449 -9.81 -15.41 -4.28
N LEU A 450 -11.04 -15.93 -4.31
CA LEU A 450 -11.33 -17.33 -4.03
C LEU A 450 -10.78 -18.26 -5.13
N TYR A 451 -10.93 -17.87 -6.40
CA TYR A 451 -10.32 -18.59 -7.53
C TYR A 451 -8.80 -18.68 -7.37
N GLU A 452 -8.14 -17.56 -7.08
CA GLU A 452 -6.71 -17.49 -6.79
C GLU A 452 -6.35 -18.38 -5.59
N TYR A 453 -7.10 -18.29 -4.49
CA TYR A 453 -6.89 -19.15 -3.33
C TYR A 453 -7.01 -20.64 -3.65
N ILE A 454 -8.00 -21.08 -4.43
CA ILE A 454 -8.25 -22.50 -4.70
C ILE A 454 -7.17 -23.09 -5.62
N TYR A 455 -6.80 -22.37 -6.68
CA TYR A 455 -5.98 -22.92 -7.75
C TYR A 455 -4.49 -22.56 -7.68
N ARG A 456 -4.06 -21.66 -6.79
CA ARG A 456 -2.66 -21.19 -6.69
C ARG A 456 -1.61 -22.30 -6.72
N ASP A 457 -1.79 -23.33 -5.89
CA ASP A 457 -0.82 -24.42 -5.76
C ASP A 457 -0.68 -25.24 -7.06
N SER A 458 -1.76 -25.37 -7.83
CA SER A 458 -1.74 -26.04 -9.12
C SER A 458 -0.95 -25.28 -10.19
N TRP A 459 -0.81 -23.96 -10.04
CA TRP A 459 -0.04 -23.10 -10.94
C TRP A 459 1.45 -23.06 -10.57
N ILE A 460 1.74 -23.03 -9.26
CA ILE A 460 3.06 -22.72 -8.71
C ILE A 460 3.87 -23.97 -8.35
N LEU A 461 3.23 -25.05 -7.87
CA LEU A 461 3.96 -26.24 -7.42
C LEU A 461 4.32 -27.17 -8.58
N ASN A 462 5.46 -27.83 -8.44
CA ASN A 462 5.92 -28.87 -9.36
C ASN A 462 5.13 -30.16 -9.12
N GLN A 463 4.00 -30.31 -9.81
CA GLN A 463 3.11 -31.47 -9.71
C GLN A 463 3.05 -32.22 -11.05
N ASN A 464 2.93 -33.55 -10.98
CA ASN A 464 2.74 -34.42 -12.15
C ASN A 464 1.30 -34.27 -12.66
N GLY A 465 1.08 -33.38 -13.62
CA GLY A 465 -0.23 -33.12 -14.21
C GLY A 465 -0.16 -32.14 -15.37
N PRO A 466 -1.27 -31.93 -16.11
CA PRO A 466 -1.32 -30.94 -17.18
C PRO A 466 -1.00 -29.54 -16.63
N ILE A 467 -0.27 -28.75 -17.42
CA ILE A 467 0.14 -27.40 -17.04
C ILE A 467 -1.09 -26.50 -16.98
N SER A 468 -1.62 -26.29 -15.78
CA SER A 468 -2.65 -25.29 -15.52
C SER A 468 -2.00 -23.93 -15.31
N ARG A 469 -2.46 -22.92 -16.05
CA ARG A 469 -2.05 -21.52 -15.91
C ARG A 469 -3.25 -20.68 -15.49
N PRO A 470 -3.04 -19.59 -14.74
CA PRO A 470 -4.12 -18.68 -14.39
C PRO A 470 -4.68 -17.99 -15.64
N HIS A 471 -6.00 -17.79 -15.64
CA HIS A 471 -6.68 -16.97 -16.66
C HIS A 471 -6.41 -15.50 -16.39
N VAL A 472 -5.69 -14.83 -17.29
CA VAL A 472 -5.34 -13.40 -17.17
C VAL A 472 -6.60 -12.53 -17.13
N GLU A 473 -7.66 -12.96 -17.80
CA GLU A 473 -8.96 -12.32 -17.89
C GLU A 473 -9.57 -12.11 -16.49
N CYS A 474 -9.41 -13.09 -15.59
CA CYS A 474 -9.91 -12.99 -14.21
C CYS A 474 -9.19 -11.88 -13.42
N PHE A 475 -7.88 -11.73 -13.59
CA PHE A 475 -7.08 -10.75 -12.84
C PHE A 475 -7.33 -9.32 -13.35
N VAL A 476 -7.40 -9.11 -14.67
CA VAL A 476 -7.73 -7.79 -15.22
C VAL A 476 -9.18 -7.39 -14.92
N PHE A 477 -10.08 -8.37 -14.84
CA PHE A 477 -11.47 -8.16 -14.41
C PHE A 477 -11.55 -7.78 -12.92
N LYS A 478 -10.82 -8.49 -12.03
CA LYS A 478 -10.67 -8.12 -10.61
C LYS A 478 -10.16 -6.69 -10.47
N MET A 479 -9.15 -6.30 -11.25
CA MET A 479 -8.61 -4.95 -11.23
C MET A 479 -9.66 -3.91 -11.61
N PHE A 480 -10.38 -4.12 -12.72
CA PHE A 480 -11.49 -3.24 -13.11
C PHE A 480 -12.56 -3.14 -12.02
N MET A 481 -13.04 -4.29 -11.51
CA MET A 481 -14.07 -4.34 -10.48
C MET A 481 -13.61 -3.71 -9.15
N SER A 482 -12.31 -3.69 -8.87
CA SER A 482 -11.76 -3.05 -7.67
C SER A 482 -11.81 -1.51 -7.72
N VAL A 483 -11.83 -0.88 -8.90
CA VAL A 483 -11.83 0.59 -9.05
C VAL A 483 -13.13 1.14 -9.62
N VAL A 484 -13.96 0.31 -10.28
CA VAL A 484 -15.23 0.74 -10.87
C VAL A 484 -16.18 1.36 -9.84
N VAL A 485 -16.10 0.93 -8.59
CA VAL A 485 -16.91 1.48 -7.51
C VAL A 485 -16.62 2.96 -7.27
N GLY A 486 -15.36 3.40 -7.36
CA GLY A 486 -15.02 4.82 -7.24
C GLY A 486 -15.66 5.65 -8.36
N ILE A 487 -15.66 5.10 -9.58
CA ILE A 487 -16.30 5.71 -10.76
C ILE A 487 -17.81 5.81 -10.54
N THR A 488 -18.48 4.71 -10.16
CA THR A 488 -19.94 4.70 -9.99
C THR A 488 -20.38 5.50 -8.78
N ALA A 489 -19.59 5.55 -7.69
CA ALA A 489 -19.85 6.42 -6.55
C ALA A 489 -19.75 7.90 -6.92
N GLY A 490 -18.73 8.28 -7.70
CA GLY A 490 -18.61 9.63 -8.22
C GLY A 490 -19.83 10.02 -9.07
N LEU A 491 -20.14 9.23 -10.09
CA LEU A 491 -21.30 9.45 -10.97
C LEU A 491 -22.63 9.49 -10.19
N TRP A 492 -22.79 8.63 -9.18
CA TRP A 492 -23.97 8.61 -8.32
C TRP A 492 -24.17 9.95 -7.61
N THR A 493 -23.10 10.53 -7.05
CA THR A 493 -23.17 11.83 -6.37
C THR A 493 -23.54 12.97 -7.31
N TRP A 494 -23.15 12.89 -8.59
CA TRP A 494 -23.47 13.93 -9.56
C TRP A 494 -24.93 13.83 -10.00
N CYS A 495 -25.40 12.62 -10.31
CA CYS A 495 -26.77 12.38 -10.75
C CYS A 495 -27.81 12.61 -9.64
N SER A 496 -27.48 12.30 -8.37
CA SER A 496 -28.40 12.51 -7.26
C SER A 496 -28.62 13.98 -6.93
N LYS A 497 -27.71 14.87 -7.37
CA LYS A 497 -27.74 16.32 -7.12
C LYS A 497 -27.98 17.16 -8.38
N ALA A 498 -28.10 16.54 -9.55
CA ALA A 498 -28.47 17.26 -10.77
C ALA A 498 -29.86 17.91 -10.58
N PRO A 499 -30.02 19.22 -10.85
CA PRO A 499 -31.31 19.86 -10.73
C PRO A 499 -32.29 19.18 -11.69
N MET A 500 -33.33 18.55 -11.15
CA MET A 500 -34.43 18.07 -11.97
C MET A 500 -35.06 19.30 -12.62
N HIS A 501 -35.03 19.31 -13.95
CA HIS A 501 -35.49 20.40 -14.79
C HIS A 501 -36.97 20.67 -14.49
N ASP A 502 -37.27 21.63 -13.63
CA ASP A 502 -38.59 22.25 -13.60
C ASP A 502 -38.72 23.03 -14.92
N GLN A 503 -39.62 22.59 -15.79
CA GLN A 503 -39.82 23.16 -17.13
C GLN A 503 -40.51 24.55 -17.09
N SER A 504 -40.62 25.19 -15.94
CA SER A 504 -41.34 26.45 -15.80
C SER A 504 -40.51 27.72 -16.06
N VAL A 505 -39.17 27.66 -16.11
CA VAL A 505 -38.34 28.87 -16.34
C VAL A 505 -37.09 28.56 -17.17
N SER A 506 -37.16 28.68 -18.50
CA SER A 506 -36.00 29.07 -19.31
C SER A 506 -36.45 29.70 -20.63
N LYS A 507 -36.40 31.04 -20.67
CA LYS A 507 -36.33 31.83 -21.91
C LYS A 507 -34.92 32.40 -22.06
N THR A 508 -33.88 31.58 -21.93
CA THR A 508 -32.54 31.96 -22.40
C THR A 508 -31.76 30.69 -22.72
N GLY A 509 -31.58 30.43 -24.02
CA GLY A 509 -30.84 29.28 -24.53
C GLY A 509 -29.34 29.42 -24.30
N ALA A 510 -28.85 28.87 -23.18
CA ALA A 510 -27.46 28.49 -23.00
C ALA A 510 -27.40 27.24 -22.10
N PRO A 511 -26.52 26.26 -22.36
CA PRO A 511 -26.41 25.04 -21.56
C PRO A 511 -25.86 25.35 -20.15
N PRO A 512 -26.34 24.66 -19.09
CA PRO A 512 -25.93 24.95 -17.72
C PRO A 512 -24.57 24.27 -17.44
N LEU A 513 -23.49 25.00 -17.63
CA LEU A 513 -22.23 24.72 -16.93
C LEU A 513 -22.30 25.37 -15.55
N LEU A 514 -21.95 24.58 -14.54
CA LEU A 514 -21.74 24.96 -13.14
C LEU A 514 -21.08 26.35 -13.01
N VAL A 515 -21.89 27.38 -12.84
CA VAL A 515 -21.46 28.70 -12.37
C VAL A 515 -22.42 29.10 -11.26
N THR A 516 -22.09 28.74 -10.03
CA THR A 516 -22.60 29.46 -8.87
C THR A 516 -21.68 30.67 -8.66
N THR A 517 -22.15 31.85 -9.06
CA THR A 517 -21.52 33.13 -8.66
C THR A 517 -21.72 33.35 -7.16
N PRO A 518 -20.72 33.89 -6.43
CA PRO A 518 -20.92 34.36 -5.06
C PRO A 518 -21.53 35.78 -5.10
N PHE A 519 -22.28 36.14 -4.06
CA PHE A 519 -22.99 37.41 -3.83
C PHE A 519 -24.39 37.57 -4.48
N GLN A 520 -25.40 37.14 -3.72
CA GLN A 520 -26.55 38.00 -3.45
C GLN A 520 -27.04 37.75 -2.02
N HIS A 521 -27.39 38.83 -1.33
CA HIS A 521 -27.70 38.87 0.10
C HIS A 521 -28.74 37.85 0.55
N GLN A 522 -28.54 37.38 1.79
CA GLN A 522 -29.48 36.59 2.59
C GLN A 522 -30.93 37.10 2.50
N PRO A 523 -31.88 36.19 2.72
CA PRO A 523 -32.67 36.35 3.94
C PRO A 523 -32.33 35.22 4.92
N ILE A 524 -32.17 35.63 6.17
CA ILE A 524 -32.00 34.74 7.33
C ILE A 524 -33.23 33.82 7.37
N MET A 525 -33.03 32.53 7.10
CA MET A 525 -34.00 31.49 7.44
C MET A 525 -33.89 31.25 8.93
N VAL A 526 -34.73 31.97 9.68
CA VAL A 526 -35.03 31.64 11.08
C VAL A 526 -35.61 30.23 11.10
N GLN A 527 -35.01 29.42 11.96
CA GLN A 527 -35.45 28.10 12.36
C GLN A 527 -36.95 28.11 12.67
N ASN A 528 -37.77 27.46 11.83
CA ASN A 528 -39.19 27.20 12.12
C ASN A 528 -39.30 26.21 13.28
N GLN A 529 -39.08 26.71 14.51
CA GLN A 529 -39.78 26.22 15.67
C GLN A 529 -41.17 26.86 15.62
N TYR A 530 -42.21 26.04 15.54
CA TYR A 530 -43.58 26.50 15.77
C TYR A 530 -43.66 27.11 17.17
N PHE A 531 -43.60 28.44 17.26
CA PHE A 531 -43.89 29.17 18.48
C PHE A 531 -45.41 29.29 18.56
N VAL A 532 -46.04 28.39 19.31
CA VAL A 532 -47.45 28.53 19.69
C VAL A 532 -47.51 29.69 20.69
N PRO A 533 -48.27 30.76 20.44
CA PRO A 533 -48.38 31.88 21.37
C PRO A 533 -48.88 31.40 22.74
N GLU A 534 -48.29 31.90 23.82
CA GLU A 534 -48.57 31.46 25.20
C GLU A 534 -50.07 31.59 25.58
N HIS A 535 -50.77 32.56 24.99
CA HIS A 535 -52.22 32.73 25.16
C HIS A 535 -53.05 31.59 24.53
N LEU A 536 -52.56 31.00 23.43
CA LEU A 536 -53.21 29.89 22.73
C LEU A 536 -52.97 28.57 23.47
N LEU A 537 -51.80 28.42 24.09
CA LEU A 537 -51.48 27.29 24.98
C LEU A 537 -52.37 27.32 26.24
N HIS A 538 -52.59 28.51 26.82
CA HIS A 538 -53.50 28.69 27.95
C HIS A 538 -54.96 28.39 27.59
N GLN A 539 -55.43 28.80 26.39
CA GLN A 539 -56.78 28.47 25.92
C GLN A 539 -56.96 26.97 25.67
N MET A 540 -55.96 26.29 25.10
CA MET A 540 -56.00 24.84 24.90
C MET A 540 -55.99 24.06 26.22
N GLN A 541 -55.21 24.50 27.21
CA GLN A 541 -55.22 23.88 28.54
C GLN A 541 -56.56 24.09 29.27
N GLN A 542 -57.18 25.27 29.15
CA GLN A 542 -58.51 25.51 29.71
C GLN A 542 -59.59 24.66 29.03
N GLN A 543 -59.54 24.48 27.72
CA GLN A 543 -60.45 23.58 26.99
C GLN A 543 -60.27 22.12 27.40
N GLN A 544 -59.03 21.66 27.60
CA GLN A 544 -58.75 20.30 28.09
C GLN A 544 -59.25 20.07 29.52
N GLN A 545 -59.08 21.05 30.41
CA GLN A 545 -59.62 20.97 31.78
C GLN A 545 -61.15 20.97 31.78
N HIS A 546 -61.80 21.75 30.91
CA HIS A 546 -63.27 21.74 30.79
C HIS A 546 -63.81 20.40 30.25
N GLN A 547 -63.12 19.80 29.28
CA GLN A 547 -63.48 18.48 28.75
C GLN A 547 -63.25 17.36 29.79
N GLN A 548 -62.18 17.44 30.58
CA GLN A 548 -61.95 16.50 31.69
C GLN A 548 -63.00 16.65 32.79
N HIS A 549 -63.44 17.88 33.11
CA HIS A 549 -64.48 18.09 34.11
C HIS A 549 -65.85 17.57 33.65
N GLN A 550 -66.21 17.78 32.38
CA GLN A 550 -67.42 17.21 31.78
C GLN A 550 -67.36 15.68 31.68
N TYR A 551 -66.19 15.10 31.43
CA TYR A 551 -65.99 13.65 31.43
C TYR A 551 -66.16 13.05 32.83
N HIS A 552 -65.60 13.69 33.86
CA HIS A 552 -65.78 13.25 35.24
C HIS A 552 -67.23 13.39 35.72
N GLN A 553 -67.92 14.50 35.41
CA GLN A 553 -69.33 14.68 35.75
C GLN A 553 -70.26 13.64 35.11
N ARG A 554 -69.95 13.16 33.89
CA ARG A 554 -70.70 12.07 33.24
C ARG A 554 -70.44 10.69 33.84
N HIS A 555 -69.37 10.50 34.62
CA HIS A 555 -68.97 9.20 35.17
C HIS A 555 -69.07 9.10 36.70
N THR A 556 -69.55 10.14 37.40
CA THR A 556 -69.86 10.12 38.85
C THR A 556 -71.35 10.06 39.18
N VAL A 557 -72.23 9.84 38.20
CA VAL A 557 -73.65 9.53 38.44
C VAL A 557 -73.97 8.18 37.81
N LEU A 558 -73.49 7.11 38.44
CA LEU A 558 -73.99 5.74 38.33
C LEU A 558 -73.55 4.95 39.57
#